data_AF-A0A961ZM98-F1
#
_entry.id   AF-A0A961ZM98-F1
#
_cell.length_a   1.000
_cell.length_b   1.000
_cell.length_c   1.000
_cell.angle_alpha   90.00
_cell.angle_beta   90.00
_cell.angle_gamma   90.00
#
_symmetry.space_group_name_H-M   'P 1'
#
loop_
_entity.id
_entity.type
_entity.pdbx_description
1 polymer ?
#
loop_
_entity_poly.entity_id
_entity_poly.type
_entity_poly.pdbx_seq_one_letter_code
_entity_poly.pdbx_strand_id
1 'polypeptide(L)' 'MDEKTIDRVAMGRLAKALAFICGADHPTTAALAKASETGTDRDIKAARKLFLALKPGDRRAALTMIGD' A
#
# COMPACT_ATOMS: atom_id res chain seq x y z
N MET A 1 0.62 -14.25 9.98
CA MET A 1 -0.01 -13.23 9.12
C MET A 1 -0.96 -13.97 8.21
N ASP A 2 -2.25 -14.05 8.58
CA ASP A 2 -3.24 -14.72 7.74
C ASP A 2 -3.29 -14.08 6.35
N GLU A 3 -3.08 -14.93 5.34
CA GLU A 3 -2.54 -14.60 4.02
C GLU A 3 -3.52 -13.90 3.07
N LYS A 4 -4.70 -13.46 3.52
CA LYS A 4 -5.74 -12.90 2.63
C LYS A 4 -6.09 -11.43 2.82
N THR A 5 -5.66 -10.82 3.91
CA THR A 5 -6.02 -9.43 4.20
C THR A 5 -4.75 -8.68 4.53
N ILE A 6 -4.25 -7.86 3.59
CA ILE A 6 -3.40 -6.74 4.01
C ILE A 6 -4.34 -5.90 4.87
N ASP A 7 -4.20 -6.03 6.18
CA ASP A 7 -5.07 -5.37 7.14
C ASP A 7 -4.93 -3.85 7.01
N ARG A 8 -5.94 -3.12 7.47
CA ARG A 8 -5.97 -1.66 7.48
C ARG A 8 -4.65 -1.05 7.97
N VAL A 9 -4.05 -1.64 9.02
CA VAL A 9 -2.76 -1.20 9.57
C VAL A 9 -1.61 -1.39 8.57
N ALA A 10 -1.57 -2.52 7.88
CA ALA A 10 -0.53 -2.82 6.89
C ALA A 10 -0.65 -1.91 5.65
N MET A 11 -1.87 -1.55 5.23
CA MET A 11 -2.09 -0.54 4.17
C MET A 11 -1.49 0.81 4.54
N GLY A 12 -1.66 1.26 5.79
CA GLY A 12 -1.09 2.53 6.26
C GLY A 12 0.43 2.52 6.30
N ARG A 13 1.04 1.39 6.67
CA ARG A 13 2.51 1.22 6.62
C ARG A 13 3.03 1.24 5.18
N LEU A 14 2.35 0.54 4.26
CA LEU A 14 2.66 0.57 2.83
C LEU A 14 2.54 1.97 2.23
N ALA A 15 1.53 2.74 2.63
CA ALA A 15 1.36 4.11 2.17
C ALA A 15 2.56 4.99 2.58
N LYS A 16 3.02 4.90 3.82
CA LYS A 16 4.21 5.65 4.29
C LYS A 16 5.48 5.25 3.54
N ALA A 17 5.70 3.95 3.33
CA ALA A 17 6.84 3.45 2.57
C ALA A 17 6.82 3.95 1.11
N LEU A 18 5.65 3.91 0.46
CA LEU A 18 5.51 4.40 -0.91
C LEU A 18 5.57 5.92 -1.01
N ALA A 19 5.16 6.66 0.01
CA ALA A 19 5.36 8.11 0.05
C ALA A 19 6.86 8.45 0.03
N PHE A 20 7.69 7.65 0.69
CA PHE A 20 9.15 7.81 0.67
C PHE A 20 9.78 7.39 -0.67
N ILE A 21 9.30 6.31 -1.29
CA ILE A 21 9.88 5.75 -2.53
C ILE A 21 9.39 6.49 -3.79
N CYS A 22 8.07 6.66 -3.92
CA CYS A 22 7.41 7.19 -5.12
C CYS A 22 6.90 8.63 -4.95
N GLY A 23 6.88 9.16 -3.73
CA GLY A 23 6.32 10.47 -3.41
C GLY A 23 4.89 10.39 -2.84
N ALA A 24 4.52 11.43 -2.08
CA ALA A 24 3.20 11.55 -1.44
C ALA A 24 2.05 11.68 -2.45
N ASP A 25 2.29 12.36 -3.57
CA ASP A 25 1.29 12.58 -4.63
C ASP A 25 1.11 11.38 -5.57
N HIS A 26 1.83 10.28 -5.36
CA HIS A 26 1.70 9.10 -6.19
C HIS A 26 0.31 8.46 -6.00
N PRO A 27 -0.43 8.11 -7.08
CA PRO A 27 -1.81 7.63 -6.97
C PRO A 27 -1.94 6.35 -6.11
N THR A 28 -0.93 5.47 -6.15
CA THR A 28 -0.89 4.28 -5.29
C THR A 28 -0.71 4.62 -3.81
N THR A 29 0.08 5.65 -3.48
CA THR A 29 0.26 6.13 -2.10
C THR A 29 -1.05 6.64 -1.53
N ALA A 30 -1.74 7.51 -2.28
CA ALA A 30 -3.04 8.04 -1.90
C ALA A 30 -4.10 6.94 -1.74
N ALA A 31 -4.12 5.94 -2.64
CA ALA A 31 -5.06 4.83 -2.56
C ALA A 31 -4.82 3.94 -1.31
N LEU A 32 -3.56 3.68 -0.96
CA LEU A 32 -3.21 2.91 0.24
C LEU A 32 -3.52 3.68 1.53
N ALA A 33 -3.24 5.00 1.55
CA ALA A 33 -3.62 5.86 2.66
C ALA A 33 -5.14 5.83 2.86
N LYS A 34 -5.91 6.05 1.79
CA LYS A 34 -7.37 5.98 1.82
C LYS A 34 -7.89 4.62 2.28
N ALA A 35 -7.34 3.52 1.76
CA ALA A 35 -7.71 2.18 2.20
C ALA A 35 -7.40 1.94 3.68
N SER A 36 -6.33 2.55 4.19
CA SER A 36 -5.97 2.53 5.61
C SER A 36 -6.86 3.43 6.47
N GLU A 37 -7.56 4.41 5.90
CA GLU A 37 -8.49 5.28 6.62
C GLU A 37 -9.91 4.72 6.64
N THR A 38 -10.41 4.27 5.48
CA THR A 38 -11.80 3.81 5.34
C THR A 38 -11.97 2.35 5.71
N GLY A 39 -10.96 1.51 5.46
CA GLY A 39 -11.02 0.06 5.67
C GLY A 39 -12.07 -0.66 4.84
N THR A 40 -12.65 -0.03 3.80
CA THR A 40 -13.68 -0.66 2.98
C THR A 40 -13.08 -1.67 2.02
N ASP A 41 -13.78 -2.77 1.76
CA ASP A 41 -13.38 -3.78 0.75
C ASP A 41 -13.10 -3.17 -0.62
N ARG A 42 -13.85 -2.14 -1.01
CA ARG A 42 -13.68 -1.43 -2.28
C ARG A 42 -12.33 -0.72 -2.34
N ASP A 43 -12.01 0.07 -1.32
CA ASP A 43 -10.75 0.82 -1.28
C ASP A 43 -9.55 -0.13 -1.13
N ILE A 44 -9.68 -1.19 -0.32
CA ILE A 44 -8.65 -2.23 -0.16
C ILE A 44 -8.36 -2.91 -1.51
N LYS A 45 -9.38 -3.30 -2.26
CA LYS A 45 -9.22 -3.92 -3.59
C LYS A 45 -8.60 -2.95 -4.60
N ALA A 46 -9.03 -1.70 -4.60
CA ALA A 46 -8.49 -0.66 -5.48
C ALA A 46 -7.00 -0.40 -5.18
N ALA A 47 -6.65 -0.23 -3.91
CA ALA A 47 -5.28 -0.02 -3.47
C ALA A 47 -4.37 -1.22 -3.80
N ARG A 48 -4.84 -2.46 -3.58
CA ARG A 48 -4.11 -3.67 -4.00
C ARG A 48 -3.85 -3.72 -5.50
N LYS A 49 -4.86 -3.39 -6.32
CA LYS A 49 -4.70 -3.34 -7.79
C LYS A 49 -3.62 -2.34 -8.19
N LEU A 50 -3.65 -1.13 -7.63
CA LEU A 50 -2.65 -0.09 -7.91
C LEU A 50 -1.26 -0.48 -7.40
N PHE A 51 -1.18 -1.11 -6.23
CA PHE A 51 0.06 -1.63 -5.69
C PHE A 51 0.68 -2.68 -6.60
N LEU A 52 -0.12 -3.63 -7.12
CA LEU A 52 0.34 -4.64 -8.06
C LEU A 52 0.71 -4.05 -9.44
N ALA A 53 0.19 -2.88 -9.82
CA ALA A 53 0.55 -2.21 -11.06
C ALA A 53 1.88 -1.43 -10.99
N LEU A 54 2.43 -1.21 -9.79
CA LEU A 54 3.74 -0.57 -9.62
C LEU A 54 4.88 -1.40 -10.23
N LYS A 55 6.00 -0.73 -10.51
CA LYS A 55 7.22 -1.40 -10.95
C LYS A 55 7.67 -2.42 -9.88
N PRO A 56 8.19 -3.58 -10.28
CA PRO A 56 8.64 -4.60 -9.32
C PRO A 56 9.64 -4.07 -8.28
N GLY A 57 10.53 -3.14 -8.66
CA GLY A 57 11.50 -2.51 -7.76
C GLY A 57 10.83 -1.72 -6.64
N ASP A 58 9.88 -0.84 -6.98
CA ASP A 58 9.18 0.01 -6.01
C ASP A 58 8.34 -0.83 -5.04
N ARG A 59 7.67 -1.88 -5.54
CA ARG A 59 6.92 -2.81 -4.68
C ARG A 59 7.84 -3.54 -3.70
N ARG A 60 8.98 -4.03 -4.18
CA ARG A 60 9.93 -4.78 -3.35
C ARG A 60 10.54 -3.88 -2.28
N ALA A 61 10.94 -2.66 -2.65
CA ALA A 61 11.43 -1.66 -1.70
C ALA A 61 10.39 -1.34 -0.62
N ALA A 62 9.12 -1.13 -1.01
CA ALA A 62 8.05 -0.85 -0.06
C ALA A 62 7.79 -2.04 0.89
N LEU A 63 7.83 -3.28 0.39
CA LEU A 63 7.67 -4.49 1.20
C LEU A 63 8.85 -4.71 2.16
N THR A 64 10.08 -4.43 1.72
CA THR A 64 11.27 -4.50 2.57
C THR A 64 11.19 -3.49 3.73
N MET A 65 10.73 -2.26 3.49
CA MET A 65 10.60 -1.24 4.54
C MET A 65 9.58 -1.57 5.65
N ILE A 66 8.61 -2.45 5.40
CA ILE A 66 7.57 -2.80 6.38
C ILE A 66 7.73 -4.19 6.99
N GLY A 67 8.66 -4.99 6.45
CA GLY A 67 9.02 -6.31 6.95
C GLY A 67 10.16 -6.31 7.97
N ASP A 68 10.77 -5.14 8.16
CA ASP A 68 11.66 -4.80 9.29
C ASP A 68 10.82 -4.28 10.47
#